data_AF-F3FYZ3-F1
#
_entry.id   AF-F3FYZ3-F1
#
_cell.length_a   1.000
_cell.length_b   1.000
_cell.length_c   1.000
_cell.angle_alpha   90.00
_cell.angle_beta   90.00
_cell.angle_gamma   90.00
#
_symmetry.space_group_name_H-M   'P 1'
#
loop_
_entity.id
_entity.type
_entity.pdbx_description
1 polymer ?
#
loop_
_entity_poly.entity_id
_entity_poly.type
_entity_poly.pdbx_seq_one_letter_code
_entity_poly.pdbx_strand_id
1 'polypeptide(L)' 'MFINTLPLRVDVGEQDVRAGVKATHARLTALLGHEHASLALAQRCSG' A
#
# COMPACT_ATOMS: atom_id res chain seq x y z
N MET A 1 21.41 -1.97 3.97
CA MET A 1 20.01 -2.45 3.99
C MET A 1 19.20 -1.48 3.15
N PHE A 2 18.56 -1.95 2.07
CA PHE A 2 17.64 -1.12 1.28
C PHE A 2 16.24 -1.29 1.85
N ILE A 3 15.58 -0.18 2.18
CA ILE A 3 14.19 -0.17 2.67
C ILE A 3 13.31 0.34 1.53
N ASN A 4 12.31 -0.44 1.13
CA ASN A 4 11.31 -0.02 0.15
C ASN A 4 10.21 0.75 0.88
N THR A 5 10.09 2.05 0.59
CA THR A 5 8.96 2.85 1.06
C THR A 5 7.91 2.91 -0.05
N LEU A 6 6.72 2.36 0.21
CA LEU A 6 5.62 2.34 -0.75
C LEU A 6 4.53 3.32 -0.31
N PRO A 7 4.02 4.19 -1.20
CA PRO A 7 2.93 5.08 -0.87
C PRO A 7 1.63 4.27 -0.68
N LEU A 8 0.93 4.52 0.43
CA LEU A 8 -0.37 3.95 0.73
C LEU A 8 -1.36 5.07 1.09
N ARG A 9 -2.50 5.12 0.38
CA ARG A 9 -3.60 6.01 0.73
C ARG A 9 -4.59 5.29 1.65
N VAL A 10 -4.89 5.93 2.78
CA VAL A 10 -5.90 5.49 3.74
C VAL A 10 -7.02 6.51 3.73
N ASP A 11 -8.24 6.05 3.47
CA ASP A 11 -9.44 6.88 3.49
C ASP A 11 -9.95 6.92 4.93
N VAL A 12 -10.01 8.12 5.53
CA VAL A 12 -10.45 8.34 6.92
C VAL A 12 -11.78 9.08 6.88
N GLY A 13 -12.84 8.53 7.48
CA GLY A 13 -14.20 9.08 7.38
C GLY A 13 -15.28 8.02 7.55
N GLU A 14 -16.19 7.92 6.58
CA GLU A 14 -17.48 7.18 6.59
C GLU A 14 -17.43 5.67 6.94
N GLN A 15 -16.26 5.10 7.24
CA GLN A 15 -16.07 3.69 7.53
C GLN A 15 -15.84 3.45 9.01
N ASP A 16 -16.46 2.39 9.55
CA ASP A 16 -16.13 1.88 10.88
C ASP A 16 -14.61 1.62 11.00
N VAL A 17 -14.01 1.99 12.13
CA VAL A 17 -12.56 1.88 12.36
C VAL A 17 -12.05 0.47 12.08
N ARG A 18 -12.80 -0.57 12.47
CA ARG A 18 -12.42 -1.97 12.24
C ARG A 18 -12.43 -2.31 10.75
N ALA A 19 -13.41 -1.80 10.00
CA ALA A 19 -13.48 -1.98 8.56
C ALA A 19 -12.31 -1.26 7.86
N GLY A 20 -12.00 -0.02 8.27
CA GLY A 20 -10.88 0.75 7.74
C GLY A 20 -9.52 0.10 8.00
N VAL A 21 -9.29 -0.45 9.20
CA VAL A 21 -8.05 -1.19 9.52
C VAL A 21 -7.92 -2.45 8.66
N LYS A 22 -8.99 -3.24 8.51
CA LYS A 22 -8.97 -4.44 7.65
C LYS A 22 -8.72 -4.09 6.18
N ALA A 23 -9.34 -3.03 5.67
CA ALA A 23 -9.14 -2.55 4.31
C ALA A 23 -7.68 -2.08 4.08
N THR A 24 -7.12 -1.35 5.04
CA THR A 24 -5.72 -0.90 5.02
C THR A 24 -4.75 -2.09 5.02
N HIS A 25 -4.99 -3.08 5.88
CA HIS A 25 -4.20 -4.30 5.93
C HIS A 25 -4.23 -5.07 4.60
N ALA A 26 -5.40 -5.22 3.98
CA ALA A 26 -5.51 -5.89 2.68
C ALA A 26 -4.72 -5.16 1.59
N ARG A 27 -4.79 -3.82 1.54
CA ARG A 27 -4.02 -2.98 0.60
C ARG A 27 -2.51 -3.14 0.82
N LEU A 28 -2.04 -3.16 2.06
CA LEU A 28 -0.62 -3.38 2.40
C LEU A 28 -0.14 -4.77 1.98
N THR A 29 -0.90 -5.81 2.30
CA THR A 29 -0.54 -7.20 1.94
C THR A 29 -0.51 -7.39 0.43
N ALA A 30 -1.41 -6.75 -0.31
CA ALA A 30 -1.36 -6.73 -1.77
C ALA A 30 -0.06 -6.12 -2.30
N LEU A 31 0.45 -5.04 -1.69
CA LEU A 31 1.73 -4.44 -2.08
C LEU A 31 2.93 -5.36 -1.81
N LEU A 32 2.90 -6.11 -0.72
CA LEU A 32 3.94 -7.11 -0.40
C LEU A 32 3.95 -8.27 -1.39
N GLY A 33 2.78 -8.70 -1.88
CA GLY A 33 2.67 -9.73 -2.92
C GLY A 33 3.31 -9.36 -4.27
N HIS A 34 3.68 -8.10 -4.47
CA HIS A 34 4.39 -7.59 -5.65
C HIS A 34 5.89 -7.36 -5.38
N GLU A 35 6.46 -7.96 -4.32
CA GLU A 35 7.85 -7.79 -3.86
C GLU A 35 8.94 -7.96 -4.94
N HIS A 36 8.69 -8.75 -6.00
CA HIS A 36 9.63 -8.91 -7.11
C HIS A 36 9.36 -8.00 -8.33
N ALA A 37 8.15 -7.42 -8.44
CA ALA A 37 7.83 -6.41 -9.45
C ALA A 37 8.07 -4.97 -8.93
N SER A 38 8.83 -4.88 -7.84
CA SER A 38 8.76 -3.85 -6.79
C SER A 38 9.41 -2.51 -7.15
N LEU A 39 8.76 -1.45 -6.65
CA LEU A 39 9.20 -0.05 -6.54
C LEU A 39 9.54 0.67 -7.86
N ALA A 40 10.41 0.13 -8.70
CA ALA A 40 10.84 0.77 -9.95
C ALA A 40 9.68 0.97 -10.93
N LEU A 41 8.72 0.04 -10.98
CA LEU A 41 7.54 0.18 -11.83
C LEU A 41 6.57 1.23 -11.28
N ALA A 42 6.32 1.22 -9.97
CA ALA A 42 5.44 2.19 -9.30
C ALA A 42 6.00 3.62 -9.32
N GLN A 43 7.33 3.78 -9.16
CA GLN A 43 8.03 5.06 -9.32
C GLN A 43 7.93 5.57 -10.76
N ARG A 44 8.11 4.70 -11.78
CA ARG A 44 7.96 5.08 -13.19
C ARG A 44 6.55 5.55 -13.56
N CYS A 45 5.53 5.04 -12.87
CA CYS A 45 4.14 5.45 -13.09
C CYS A 45 3.69 6.64 -12.23
N SER A 46 4.55 7.13 -11.33
CA SER A 46 4.28 8.28 -10.45
C SER A 46 5.01 9.56 -10.89
N GLY A 47 5.61 9.56 -12.09
CA GLY A 47 6.21 10.73 -12.75
C GLY A 47 5.24 11.39 -13.72
#